data_AF-A0A2U1ZW96-F1
#
_entry.id   AF-A0A2U1ZW96-F1
#
_cell.length_a   1.000
_cell.length_b   1.000
_cell.length_c   1.000
_cell.angle_alpha   90.00
_cell.angle_beta   90.00
_cell.angle_gamma   90.00
#
_symmetry.space_group_name_H-M   'P 1'
#
loop_
_entity.id
_entity.type
_entity.pdbx_description
1 polymer ?
#
loop_
_entity_poly.entity_id
_entity_poly.type
_entity_poly.pdbx_seq_one_letter_code
_entity_poly.pdbx_strand_id
1 'polypeptide(L)'
;MISDPSAIVPDPTDRFQVSSGPVEARLGVSSIPAADVLAAKRLRSELQQLETTDVATDAARVRERLESWYPRRSSSFSTAFANPLAQRLSEVTDEIARLLAVLKRLSGSAAVGVDEVRHQRALGRRVLLTGVVGVLLTGLGYYLVNRLADGAWEAWVAVVLLLVATVAAMLVVFTHGQAALFRALNSMETAQSELELTRADLGFAISHHRQLVSAYRQFQSWSAILGEVLARPFGGADATDEAADHSLEGLPRSVRRGAAAGSPSGLGYVSVDLRRRHLQQGWLTRPLEAVQEDGVRRLGPEAQHLREVPDAMYTASGLAFLPAWTRVVLERGVGEAPAEVVWQEVRDELRDNPTGARSTLVETVRDHGREESLDAFLGALAGPQSARPFPHAVLVPGARVGVAPVPQAPIVTRASIGLSSWVTVSELSEGFNSWDLLQRGATATTVAEPRTAPEPGADASTTDTPSGRAATQPEVDIDDWTY
;
A
#
# COMPACT_ATOMS: atom_id res chain seq x y z
N MET A 1 -5.22 23.91 -11.88
CA MET A 1 -4.92 22.77 -12.77
C MET A 1 -3.64 22.15 -12.23
N ILE A 2 -3.64 20.85 -11.89
CA ILE A 2 -2.47 20.18 -11.29
C ILE A 2 -1.56 19.77 -12.44
N SER A 3 -0.38 20.35 -12.52
CA SER A 3 0.59 20.12 -13.62
C SER A 3 1.65 19.07 -13.26
N ASP A 4 1.79 18.75 -11.97
CA ASP A 4 2.80 17.84 -11.44
C ASP A 4 2.14 16.84 -10.47
N PRO A 5 2.25 15.51 -10.72
CA PRO A 5 1.77 14.48 -9.79
C PRO A 5 2.30 14.64 -8.36
N SER A 6 3.53 15.17 -8.21
CA SER A 6 4.16 15.38 -6.90
C SER A 6 3.40 16.36 -6.00
N ALA A 7 2.55 17.23 -6.60
CA ALA A 7 1.68 18.14 -5.86
C ALA A 7 0.50 17.42 -5.17
N ILE A 8 0.16 16.20 -5.59
CA ILE A 8 -0.87 15.38 -4.92
C ILE A 8 -0.21 14.52 -3.85
N VAL A 9 0.69 13.64 -4.28
CA VAL A 9 1.45 12.74 -3.40
C VAL A 9 2.90 12.70 -3.90
N PRO A 10 3.90 12.89 -3.03
CA PRO A 10 5.29 12.73 -3.41
C PRO A 10 5.60 11.32 -3.92
N ASP A 11 6.54 11.22 -4.86
CA ASP A 11 7.05 9.94 -5.34
C ASP A 11 7.62 9.11 -4.15
N PRO A 12 7.25 7.83 -3.99
CA PRO A 12 7.74 6.99 -2.90
C PRO A 12 9.27 6.76 -2.92
N THR A 13 9.89 6.89 -4.09
CA THR A 13 11.35 6.79 -4.26
C THR A 13 12.08 8.05 -3.77
N ASP A 14 11.37 9.17 -3.67
CA ASP A 14 11.90 10.44 -3.17
C ASP A 14 11.94 10.43 -1.63
N ARG A 15 12.99 9.80 -1.10
CA ARG A 15 13.22 9.63 0.34
C ARG A 15 14.38 10.49 0.82
N PHE A 16 14.24 11.06 2.00
CA PHE A 16 15.37 11.71 2.67
C PHE A 16 16.32 10.64 3.22
N GLN A 17 17.58 10.68 2.81
CA GLN A 17 18.61 9.77 3.29
C GLN A 17 19.39 10.42 4.43
N VAL A 18 19.36 9.80 5.60
CA VAL A 18 20.24 10.13 6.74
C VAL A 18 21.58 9.48 6.42
N SER A 19 22.45 10.20 5.71
CA SER A 19 23.76 9.70 5.26
C SER A 19 24.46 8.80 6.27
N SER A 20 25.01 7.69 5.78
CA SER A 20 25.67 6.68 6.59
C SER A 20 26.86 7.23 7.36
N GLY A 21 26.71 7.28 8.68
CA GLY A 21 27.64 7.95 9.58
C GLY A 21 27.21 7.90 11.05
N PRO A 22 27.89 8.67 11.94
CA PRO A 22 27.65 8.64 13.38
C PRO A 22 26.21 9.01 13.78
N VAL A 23 25.56 9.85 12.97
CA VAL A 23 24.18 10.31 13.18
C VAL A 23 23.17 9.20 12.88
N GLU A 24 23.34 8.46 11.79
CA GLU A 24 22.48 7.30 11.47
C GLU A 24 22.58 6.24 12.58
N ALA A 25 23.80 5.93 13.04
CA ALA A 25 24.03 4.96 14.11
C ALA A 25 23.37 5.37 15.45
N ARG A 26 23.29 6.67 15.74
CA ARG A 26 22.62 7.21 16.94
C ARG A 26 21.09 7.19 16.84
N LEU A 27 20.56 7.49 15.66
CA LEU A 27 19.12 7.63 15.44
C LEU A 27 18.44 6.31 15.07
N GLY A 28 19.18 5.34 14.52
CA GLY A 28 18.64 4.06 14.03
C GLY A 28 17.71 4.22 12.82
N VAL A 29 17.75 5.36 12.12
CA VAL A 29 16.91 5.68 10.96
C VAL A 29 17.80 6.02 9.77
N SER A 30 17.69 5.23 8.71
CA SER A 30 18.46 5.39 7.47
C SER A 30 17.77 6.30 6.46
N SER A 31 16.43 6.20 6.34
CA SER A 31 15.67 7.01 5.40
C SER A 31 14.25 7.30 5.85
N ILE A 32 13.71 8.44 5.40
CA ILE A 32 12.34 8.88 5.70
C ILE A 32 11.58 9.17 4.40
N PRO A 33 10.35 8.66 4.22
CA PRO A 33 9.51 9.01 3.08
C PRO A 33 9.09 10.49 3.07
N ALA A 34 8.96 11.10 1.89
CA ALA A 34 8.51 12.50 1.75
C ALA A 34 7.11 12.78 2.31
N ALA A 35 6.20 11.79 2.28
CA ALA A 35 4.85 11.94 2.83
C ALA A 35 4.77 11.78 4.37
N ASP A 36 5.85 11.33 5.04
CA ASP A 36 5.87 11.09 6.48
C ASP A 36 6.24 12.37 7.27
N VAL A 37 5.20 13.19 7.50
CA VAL A 37 5.31 14.44 8.26
C VAL A 37 5.77 14.21 9.71
N LEU A 38 5.32 13.14 10.35
CA LEU A 38 5.63 12.89 11.76
C LEU A 38 7.10 12.48 11.90
N ALA A 39 7.58 11.58 11.04
CA ALA A 39 8.98 11.20 11.01
C ALA A 39 9.89 12.39 10.68
N ALA A 40 9.51 13.27 9.76
CA ALA A 40 10.27 14.49 9.47
C ALA A 40 10.35 15.44 10.68
N LYS A 41 9.24 15.66 11.39
CA LYS A 41 9.20 16.48 12.62
C LYS A 41 10.04 15.85 13.74
N ARG A 42 9.91 14.54 13.93
CA ARG A 42 10.67 13.77 14.93
C ARG A 42 12.16 13.82 14.64
N LEU A 43 12.58 13.53 13.41
CA LEU A 43 13.98 13.61 12.99
C LEU A 43 14.56 15.01 13.24
N ARG A 44 13.81 16.08 12.92
CA ARG A 44 14.23 17.46 13.23
C ARG A 44 14.47 17.66 14.73
N SER A 45 13.56 17.22 15.59
CA SER A 45 13.71 17.34 17.05
C SER A 45 14.87 16.52 17.61
N GLU A 46 15.09 15.30 17.12
CA GLU A 46 16.18 14.43 17.56
C GLU A 46 17.54 14.98 17.08
N LEU A 47 17.62 15.50 15.86
CA LEU A 47 18.82 16.20 15.36
C LEU A 47 19.16 17.43 16.21
N GLN A 48 18.15 18.21 16.63
CA GLN A 48 18.36 19.37 17.50
C GLN A 48 18.89 18.97 18.89
N GLN A 49 18.48 17.81 19.42
CA GLN A 49 19.04 17.29 20.67
C GLN A 49 20.50 16.83 20.50
N LEU A 50 20.82 16.19 19.37
CA LEU A 50 22.18 15.73 19.05
C LEU A 50 23.17 16.85 18.77
N GLU A 51 22.72 18.07 18.46
CA GLU A 51 23.58 19.27 18.36
C GLU A 51 24.28 19.65 19.68
N THR A 52 23.88 19.05 20.81
CA THR A 52 24.54 19.23 22.12
C THR A 52 25.57 18.14 22.45
N THR A 53 25.76 17.15 21.57
CA THR A 53 26.61 15.97 21.80
C THR A 53 27.88 16.00 20.94
N ASP A 54 28.73 14.98 21.08
CA ASP A 54 29.96 14.74 20.30
C ASP A 54 29.76 14.70 18.77
N VAL A 55 28.55 14.45 18.29
CA VAL A 55 28.18 14.40 16.86
C VAL A 55 27.53 15.69 16.34
N ALA A 56 27.67 16.82 17.06
CA ALA A 56 26.95 18.06 16.78
C ALA A 56 27.13 18.60 15.35
N THR A 57 28.36 18.58 14.81
CA THR A 57 28.65 19.11 13.46
C THR A 57 27.96 18.29 12.37
N ASP A 58 27.93 16.96 12.51
CA ASP A 58 27.25 16.09 11.56
C ASP A 58 25.73 16.23 11.69
N ALA A 59 25.21 16.30 12.92
CA ALA A 59 23.77 16.51 13.17
C ALA A 59 23.28 17.83 12.56
N ALA A 60 24.02 18.93 12.70
CA ALA A 60 23.70 20.21 12.09
C ALA A 60 23.68 20.13 10.55
N ARG A 61 24.65 19.43 9.94
CA ARG A 61 24.69 19.23 8.48
C ARG A 61 23.50 18.40 7.98
N VAL A 62 23.14 17.33 8.69
CA VAL A 62 21.95 16.53 8.34
C VAL A 62 20.69 17.37 8.47
N ARG A 63 20.57 18.18 9.53
CA ARG A 63 19.43 19.09 9.73
C ARG A 63 19.31 20.11 8.61
N GLU A 64 20.40 20.77 8.22
CA GLU A 64 20.39 21.73 7.11
C GLU A 64 19.90 21.09 5.79
N ARG A 65 20.37 19.87 5.48
CA ARG A 65 19.86 19.13 4.32
C ARG A 65 18.37 18.83 4.44
N LEU A 66 17.90 18.42 5.63
CA LEU A 66 16.48 18.17 5.87
C LEU A 66 15.65 19.43 5.64
N GLU A 67 16.09 20.58 6.15
CA GLU A 67 15.43 21.87 5.95
C GLU A 67 15.44 22.33 4.49
N SER A 68 16.46 21.97 3.71
CA SER A 68 16.50 22.25 2.27
C SER A 68 15.62 21.29 1.45
N TRP A 69 15.44 20.05 1.90
CA TRP A 69 14.75 19.00 1.17
C TRP A 69 13.23 19.02 1.40
N TYR A 70 12.79 19.20 2.65
CA TYR A 70 11.41 19.03 3.07
C TYR A 70 10.42 20.09 2.55
N PRO A 71 10.75 21.41 2.48
CA PRO A 71 9.78 22.42 2.08
C PRO A 71 9.15 22.17 0.72
N ARG A 72 9.95 21.72 -0.26
CA ARG A 72 9.49 21.41 -1.63
C ARG A 72 8.46 20.29 -1.71
N ARG A 73 8.45 19.37 -0.73
CA ARG A 73 7.58 18.17 -0.70
C ARG A 73 6.40 18.34 0.26
N SER A 74 6.56 19.27 1.21
CA SER A 74 5.54 19.62 2.20
C SER A 74 4.33 20.36 1.62
N SER A 75 4.41 20.87 0.39
CA SER A 75 3.31 21.53 -0.33
C SER A 75 2.32 20.55 -0.96
N SER A 76 2.58 19.24 -0.92
CA SER A 76 1.68 18.24 -1.50
C SER A 76 0.37 18.10 -0.71
N PHE A 77 -0.69 17.69 -1.40
CA PHE A 77 -1.99 17.42 -0.78
C PHE A 77 -1.88 16.36 0.33
N SER A 78 -1.09 15.31 0.12
CA SER A 78 -0.86 14.27 1.14
C SER A 78 -0.27 14.84 2.44
N THR A 79 0.71 15.75 2.35
CA THR A 79 1.27 16.42 3.52
C THR A 79 0.26 17.36 4.18
N ALA A 80 -0.56 18.07 3.40
CA ALA A 80 -1.64 18.90 3.93
C ALA A 80 -2.67 18.07 4.71
N PHE A 81 -2.99 16.86 4.23
CA PHE A 81 -3.88 15.92 4.93
C PHE A 81 -3.22 15.28 6.16
N ALA A 82 -1.92 14.95 6.09
CA ALA A 82 -1.16 14.35 7.18
C ALA A 82 -0.96 15.31 8.37
N ASN A 83 -0.85 16.61 8.11
CA ASN A 83 -0.53 17.61 9.13
C ASN A 83 -1.54 17.62 10.29
N PRO A 84 -2.88 17.74 10.06
CA PRO A 84 -3.88 17.64 11.11
C PRO A 84 -3.81 16.32 11.88
N LEU A 85 -3.63 15.18 11.20
CA LEU A 85 -3.52 13.87 11.86
C LEU A 85 -2.30 13.80 12.79
N ALA A 86 -1.14 14.23 12.30
CA ALA A 86 0.09 14.27 13.09
C ALA A 86 -0.02 15.23 14.28
N GLN A 87 -0.70 16.37 14.11
CA GLN A 87 -0.95 17.31 15.19
C GLN A 87 -1.85 16.68 16.27
N ARG A 88 -2.99 16.09 15.90
CA ARG A 88 -3.89 15.42 16.85
C ARG A 88 -3.20 14.28 17.59
N LEU A 89 -2.38 13.50 16.88
CA LEU A 89 -1.62 12.42 17.51
C LEU A 89 -0.64 12.96 18.56
N SER A 90 0.01 14.09 18.28
CA SER A 90 0.92 14.76 19.23
C SER A 90 0.14 15.29 20.44
N GLU A 91 -1.00 15.96 20.22
CA GLU A 91 -1.87 16.48 21.29
C GLU A 91 -2.35 15.39 22.25
N VAL A 92 -2.79 14.23 21.72
CA VAL A 92 -3.23 13.09 22.53
C VAL A 92 -2.06 12.43 23.26
N THR A 93 -0.88 12.40 22.66
CA THR A 93 0.34 11.88 23.32
C THR A 93 0.71 12.75 24.52
N ASP A 94 0.65 14.07 24.37
CA ASP A 94 0.88 15.02 25.45
C ASP A 94 -0.21 14.91 26.53
N GLU A 95 -1.47 14.68 26.13
CA GLU A 95 -2.58 14.44 27.05
C GLU A 95 -2.36 13.19 27.90
N ILE A 96 -1.96 12.07 27.29
CA ILE A 96 -1.61 10.84 28.01
C ILE A 96 -0.48 11.11 29.00
N ALA A 97 0.57 11.82 28.59
CA ALA A 97 1.68 12.17 29.48
C ALA A 97 1.22 13.04 30.66
N ARG A 98 0.34 14.03 30.42
CA ARG A 98 -0.28 14.86 31.47
C ARG A 98 -1.13 14.02 32.42
N LEU A 99 -2.02 13.16 31.91
CA LEU A 99 -2.87 12.29 32.72
C LEU A 99 -2.06 11.31 33.57
N LEU A 100 -0.98 10.74 33.01
CA LEU A 100 -0.05 9.90 33.78
C LEU A 100 0.67 10.68 34.89
N ALA A 101 1.07 11.92 34.63
CA ALA A 101 1.68 12.78 35.65
C ALA A 101 0.69 13.14 36.77
N VAL A 102 -0.57 13.46 36.42
CA VAL A 102 -1.66 13.68 37.39
C VAL A 102 -1.93 12.43 38.20
N LEU A 103 -2.05 11.27 37.56
CA LEU A 103 -2.27 9.99 38.23
C LEU A 103 -1.14 9.67 39.21
N LYS A 104 0.12 9.91 38.82
CA LYS A 104 1.30 9.74 39.70
C LYS A 104 1.24 10.69 40.92
N ARG A 105 0.83 11.94 40.71
CA ARG A 105 0.66 12.93 41.77
C ARG A 105 -0.46 12.55 42.74
N LEU A 106 -1.64 12.20 42.23
CA LEU A 106 -2.81 11.81 43.02
C LEU A 106 -2.54 10.54 43.84
N SER A 107 -1.86 9.56 43.23
CA SER A 107 -1.45 8.33 43.93
C SER A 107 -0.46 8.62 45.07
N GLY A 108 0.45 9.59 44.88
CA GLY A 108 1.37 10.04 45.92
C GLY A 108 0.70 10.82 47.04
N SER A 109 -0.26 11.71 46.74
CA SER A 109 -0.98 12.48 47.76
C SER A 109 -1.96 11.65 48.58
N ALA A 110 -2.57 10.62 47.98
CA ALA A 110 -3.44 9.69 48.71
C ALA A 110 -2.68 8.95 49.83
N ALA A 111 -1.39 8.64 49.65
CA ALA A 111 -0.56 8.02 50.68
C ALA A 111 -0.26 8.99 51.84
N VAL A 112 0.01 10.27 51.56
CA VAL A 112 0.32 11.30 52.56
C VAL A 112 -0.91 11.65 53.43
N GLY A 113 -2.11 11.67 52.83
CA GLY A 113 -3.35 11.95 53.58
C GLY A 113 -3.66 10.92 54.68
N VAL A 114 -3.26 9.66 54.50
CA VAL A 114 -3.45 8.58 55.48
C VAL A 114 -2.57 8.78 56.73
N ASP A 115 -1.35 9.32 56.54
CA ASP A 115 -0.44 9.61 57.65
C ASP A 115 -0.88 10.83 58.46
N GLU A 116 -1.48 11.83 57.81
CA GLU A 116 -2.06 13.01 58.48
C GLU A 116 -3.26 12.63 59.37
N VAL A 117 -4.10 11.69 58.91
CA VAL A 117 -5.20 11.12 59.69
C VAL A 117 -4.69 10.34 60.91
N ARG A 118 -3.55 9.62 60.79
CA ARG A 118 -2.90 8.97 61.93
C ARG A 118 -2.34 9.98 62.93
N HIS A 119 -1.74 11.08 62.47
CA HIS A 119 -1.24 12.15 63.33
C HIS A 119 -2.38 12.86 64.08
N GLN A 120 -3.52 13.08 63.43
CA GLN A 120 -4.70 13.66 64.08
C GLN A 120 -5.37 12.73 65.11
N ARG A 121 -5.32 11.40 64.93
CA ARG A 121 -5.75 10.46 65.99
C ARG A 121 -4.94 10.59 67.29
N ALA A 122 -3.66 10.97 67.21
CA ALA A 122 -2.84 11.22 68.39
C ALA A 122 -3.28 12.48 69.16
N LEU A 123 -3.77 13.51 68.44
CA LEU A 123 -4.36 14.70 69.05
C LEU A 123 -5.69 14.39 69.75
N GLY A 124 -6.50 13.49 69.18
CA GLY A 124 -7.73 12.99 69.81
C GLY A 124 -7.50 12.36 71.19
N ARG A 125 -6.33 11.74 71.43
CA ARG A 125 -5.99 11.14 72.73
C ARG A 125 -5.68 12.19 73.82
N ARG A 126 -5.08 13.32 73.46
CA ARG A 126 -4.81 14.44 74.39
C ARG A 126 -6.10 15.13 74.81
N VAL A 127 -7.03 15.26 73.86
CA VAL A 127 -8.37 15.80 74.07
C VAL A 127 -9.19 14.96 75.05
N LEU A 128 -9.15 13.63 74.89
CA LEU A 128 -9.83 12.68 75.78
C LEU A 128 -9.27 12.79 77.22
N LEU A 129 -7.95 12.99 77.33
CA LEU A 129 -7.25 13.19 78.59
C LEU A 129 -7.67 14.50 79.29
N THR A 130 -7.78 15.60 78.55
CA THR A 130 -8.28 16.88 79.11
C THR A 130 -9.75 16.79 79.56
N GLY A 131 -10.59 16.03 78.84
CA GLY A 131 -11.98 15.80 79.25
C GLY A 131 -12.09 14.99 80.54
N VAL A 132 -11.32 13.91 80.66
CA VAL A 132 -11.27 13.07 81.89
C VAL A 132 -10.76 13.88 83.08
N VAL A 133 -9.72 14.70 82.88
CA VAL A 133 -9.20 15.59 83.93
C VAL A 133 -10.24 16.63 84.35
N GLY A 134 -11.00 17.22 83.42
CA GLY A 134 -12.08 18.17 83.73
C GLY A 134 -13.20 17.53 84.56
N VAL A 135 -13.63 16.32 84.21
CA VAL A 135 -14.62 15.55 84.99
C VAL A 135 -14.10 15.23 86.39
N LEU A 136 -12.84 14.80 86.51
CA LEU A 136 -12.19 14.55 87.80
C LEU A 136 -12.11 15.81 88.67
N LEU A 137 -11.72 16.95 88.10
CA LEU A 137 -11.66 18.23 88.82
C LEU A 137 -13.05 18.69 89.27
N THR A 138 -14.08 18.49 88.44
CA THR A 138 -15.46 18.82 88.80
C THR A 138 -15.99 17.93 89.93
N GLY A 139 -15.72 16.62 89.87
CA GLY A 139 -16.07 15.67 90.92
C GLY A 139 -15.30 15.91 92.23
N LEU A 140 -14.01 16.27 92.13
CA LEU A 140 -13.20 16.65 93.29
C LEU A 140 -13.70 17.94 93.94
N GLY A 141 -14.08 18.94 93.13
CA GLY A 141 -14.70 20.17 93.62
C GLY A 141 -16.01 19.90 94.34
N TYR A 142 -16.90 19.08 93.77
CA TYR A 142 -18.14 18.65 94.42
C TYR A 142 -17.87 17.96 95.78
N TYR A 143 -16.91 17.03 95.82
CA TYR A 143 -16.54 16.32 97.03
C TYR A 143 -16.02 17.26 98.12
N LEU A 144 -15.14 18.21 97.78
CA LEU A 144 -14.58 19.18 98.72
C LEU A 144 -15.65 20.12 99.29
N VAL A 145 -16.56 20.62 98.46
CA VAL A 145 -17.66 21.50 98.90
C VAL A 145 -18.56 20.78 99.92
N ASN A 146 -18.94 19.52 99.64
CA ASN A 146 -19.76 18.73 100.56
C ASN A 146 -19.06 18.38 101.89
N ARG A 147 -17.73 18.39 101.94
CA ARG A 147 -16.95 18.01 103.13
C ARG A 147 -16.47 19.19 103.97
N LEU A 148 -16.29 20.36 103.37
CA LEU A 148 -15.62 21.50 104.00
C LEU A 148 -16.50 22.75 104.12
N ALA A 149 -17.60 22.84 103.36
CA ALA A 149 -18.46 24.02 103.35
C ALA A 149 -19.84 23.68 103.95
N ASP A 150 -20.06 24.09 105.20
CA ASP A 150 -21.37 24.01 105.86
C ASP A 150 -22.35 25.04 105.26
N GLY A 151 -22.87 24.77 104.06
CA GLY A 151 -24.04 25.47 103.51
C GLY A 151 -23.77 26.80 102.80
N ALA A 152 -22.53 27.13 102.43
CA ALA A 152 -22.25 28.33 101.62
C ALA A 152 -22.79 28.15 100.19
N TRP A 153 -23.92 28.80 99.88
CA TRP A 153 -24.58 28.74 98.56
C TRP A 153 -23.63 29.12 97.39
N GLU A 154 -22.65 29.99 97.66
CA GLU A 154 -21.64 30.44 96.71
C GLU A 154 -20.74 29.31 96.19
N ALA A 155 -20.48 28.29 97.04
CA ALA A 155 -19.67 27.14 96.66
C ALA A 155 -20.39 26.22 95.65
N TRP A 156 -21.71 26.08 95.78
CA TRP A 156 -22.53 25.33 94.82
C TRP A 156 -22.59 26.02 93.47
N VAL A 157 -22.68 27.35 93.44
CA VAL A 157 -22.64 28.14 92.21
C VAL A 157 -21.32 27.89 91.45
N ALA A 158 -20.18 27.86 92.15
CA ALA A 158 -18.88 27.58 91.55
C ALA A 158 -18.79 26.17 90.93
N VAL A 159 -19.33 25.14 91.60
CA VAL A 159 -19.36 23.77 91.08
C VAL A 159 -20.23 23.66 89.82
N VAL A 160 -21.39 24.32 89.81
CA VAL A 160 -22.27 24.34 88.62
C VAL A 160 -21.60 25.07 87.45
N LEU A 161 -20.94 26.20 87.71
CA LEU A 161 -20.20 26.96 86.70
C LEU A 161 -19.05 26.13 86.10
N LEU A 162 -18.32 25.38 86.93
CA LEU A 162 -17.26 24.47 86.48
C LEU A 162 -17.81 23.31 85.64
N LEU A 163 -18.96 22.74 86.03
CA LEU A 163 -19.63 21.71 85.26
C LEU A 163 -20.05 22.23 83.89
N VAL A 164 -20.71 23.39 83.83
CA VAL A 164 -21.14 24.03 82.57
C VAL A 164 -19.93 24.35 81.69
N ALA A 165 -18.84 24.88 82.26
CA ALA A 165 -17.60 25.14 81.53
C ALA A 165 -16.98 23.86 80.95
N THR A 166 -17.01 22.75 81.71
CA THR A 166 -16.48 21.46 81.28
C THR A 166 -17.32 20.86 80.14
N VAL A 167 -18.64 20.92 80.26
CA VAL A 167 -19.58 20.47 79.21
C VAL A 167 -19.46 21.33 77.95
N ALA A 168 -19.37 22.66 78.09
CA ALA A 168 -19.16 23.57 76.97
C ALA A 168 -17.81 23.30 76.28
N ALA A 169 -16.74 23.06 77.03
CA ALA A 169 -15.43 22.69 76.49
C ALA A 169 -15.49 21.36 75.70
N MET A 170 -16.18 20.34 76.23
CA MET A 170 -16.40 19.07 75.52
C MET A 170 -17.20 19.28 74.22
N LEU A 171 -18.22 20.13 74.24
CA LEU A 171 -19.04 20.42 73.06
C LEU A 171 -18.26 21.16 71.97
N VAL A 172 -17.46 22.17 72.34
CA VAL A 172 -16.58 22.90 71.41
C VAL A 172 -15.56 21.96 70.79
N VAL A 173 -14.97 21.07 71.58
CA VAL A 173 -14.03 20.05 71.11
C VAL A 173 -14.71 19.06 70.16
N PHE A 174 -15.91 18.58 70.50
CA PHE A 174 -16.64 17.61 69.70
C PHE A 174 -17.05 18.18 68.34
N THR A 175 -17.54 19.41 68.32
CA THR A 175 -17.92 20.12 67.07
C THR A 175 -16.70 20.37 66.17
N HIS A 176 -15.57 20.79 66.74
CA HIS A 176 -14.32 20.95 65.98
C HIS A 176 -13.74 19.61 65.50
N GLY A 177 -13.87 18.55 66.29
CA GLY A 177 -13.41 17.20 65.96
C GLY A 177 -14.23 16.54 64.85
N GLN A 178 -15.56 16.65 64.90
CA GLN A 178 -16.43 16.12 63.85
C GLN A 178 -16.25 16.87 62.54
N ALA A 179 -16.12 18.20 62.57
CA ALA A 179 -15.85 18.98 61.37
C ALA A 179 -14.49 18.65 60.74
N ALA A 180 -13.48 18.26 61.52
CA ALA A 180 -12.20 17.79 61.00
C ALA A 180 -12.32 16.39 60.37
N LEU A 181 -13.07 15.47 61.00
CA LEU A 181 -13.29 14.12 60.50
C LEU A 181 -14.08 14.10 59.19
N PHE A 182 -15.15 14.89 59.07
CA PHE A 182 -15.92 15.01 57.82
C PHE A 182 -15.08 15.63 56.70
N ARG A 183 -14.23 16.63 57.02
CA ARG A 183 -13.29 17.20 56.03
C ARG A 183 -12.28 16.17 55.54
N ALA A 184 -11.77 15.31 56.43
CA ALA A 184 -10.84 14.24 56.07
C ALA A 184 -11.50 13.11 55.27
N LEU A 185 -12.71 12.69 55.63
CA LEU A 185 -13.48 11.70 54.87
C LEU A 185 -13.84 12.22 53.48
N ASN A 186 -14.34 13.46 53.40
CA ASN A 186 -14.72 14.08 52.14
C ASN A 186 -13.50 14.33 51.23
N SER A 187 -12.33 14.66 51.80
CA SER A 187 -11.10 14.80 51.01
C SER A 187 -10.59 13.46 50.47
N MET A 188 -10.73 12.37 51.25
CA MET A 188 -10.42 11.02 50.78
C MET A 188 -11.37 10.57 49.65
N GLU A 189 -12.67 10.80 49.83
CA GLU A 189 -13.69 10.46 48.83
C GLU A 189 -13.50 11.27 47.52
N THR A 190 -13.24 12.57 47.65
CA THR A 190 -12.95 13.44 46.49
C THR A 190 -11.67 12.98 45.78
N ALA A 191 -10.61 12.65 46.52
CA ALA A 191 -9.35 12.18 45.92
C ALA A 191 -9.50 10.81 45.24
N GLN A 192 -10.32 9.91 45.79
CA GLN A 192 -10.62 8.64 45.14
C GLN A 192 -11.45 8.83 43.86
N SER A 193 -12.47 9.67 43.90
CA SER A 193 -13.30 10.01 42.75
C SER A 193 -12.46 10.65 41.62
N GLU A 194 -11.60 11.62 41.94
CA GLU A 194 -10.71 12.26 40.97
C GLU A 194 -9.73 11.26 40.34
N LEU A 195 -9.24 10.30 41.13
CA LEU A 195 -8.36 9.24 40.67
C LEU A 195 -9.09 8.26 39.73
N GLU A 196 -10.34 7.90 40.01
CA GLU A 196 -11.17 7.05 39.15
C GLU A 196 -11.49 7.73 37.81
N LEU A 197 -11.88 9.01 37.85
CA LEU A 197 -12.12 9.81 36.64
C LEU A 197 -10.86 9.91 35.78
N THR A 198 -9.71 10.23 36.39
CA THR A 198 -8.42 10.32 35.67
C THR A 198 -8.03 8.98 35.02
N ARG A 199 -8.32 7.84 35.67
CA ARG A 199 -8.09 6.51 35.09
C ARG A 199 -9.00 6.23 33.90
N ALA A 200 -10.27 6.60 33.99
CA ALA A 200 -11.22 6.46 32.89
C ALA A 200 -10.79 7.30 31.69
N ASP A 201 -10.45 8.57 31.92
CA ASP A 201 -9.97 9.51 30.90
C ASP A 201 -8.68 9.01 30.23
N LEU A 202 -7.74 8.46 31.00
CA LEU A 202 -6.54 7.83 30.45
C LEU A 202 -6.89 6.64 29.54
N GLY A 203 -7.86 5.82 29.93
CA GLY A 203 -8.36 4.72 29.11
C GLY A 203 -8.91 5.21 27.76
N PHE A 204 -9.72 6.27 27.77
CA PHE A 204 -10.24 6.89 26.55
C PHE A 204 -9.12 7.49 25.68
N ALA A 205 -8.18 8.22 26.30
CA ALA A 205 -7.05 8.82 25.60
C ALA A 205 -6.16 7.76 24.92
N ILE A 206 -5.88 6.64 25.60
CA ILE A 206 -5.13 5.50 25.03
C ILE A 206 -5.88 4.87 23.86
N SER A 207 -7.19 4.67 23.98
CA SER A 207 -8.01 4.12 22.90
C SER A 207 -8.00 5.03 21.67
N HIS A 208 -8.22 6.33 21.88
CA HIS A 208 -8.16 7.35 20.83
C HIS A 208 -6.77 7.43 20.19
N HIS A 209 -5.70 7.34 20.98
CA HIS A 209 -4.33 7.29 20.47
C HIS A 209 -4.13 6.08 19.53
N ARG A 210 -4.58 4.89 19.93
CA ARG A 210 -4.49 3.68 19.07
C ARG A 210 -5.26 3.87 17.75
N GLN A 211 -6.44 4.49 17.80
CA GLN A 211 -7.23 4.79 16.61
C GLN A 211 -6.50 5.78 15.68
N LEU A 212 -5.91 6.84 16.22
CA LEU A 212 -5.12 7.81 15.45
C LEU A 212 -3.86 7.19 14.86
N VAL A 213 -3.14 6.36 15.61
CA VAL A 213 -1.96 5.62 15.09
C VAL A 213 -2.38 4.70 13.94
N SER A 214 -3.51 4.00 14.08
CA SER A 214 -4.08 3.16 13.04
C SER A 214 -4.37 3.96 11.77
N ALA A 215 -5.13 5.05 11.89
CA ALA A 215 -5.44 5.93 10.77
C ALA A 215 -4.18 6.50 10.10
N TYR A 216 -3.18 6.88 10.90
CA TYR A 216 -1.92 7.41 10.38
C TYR A 216 -1.13 6.35 9.58
N ARG A 217 -1.11 5.10 10.04
CA ARG A 217 -0.46 3.99 9.31
C ARG A 217 -1.19 3.65 8.01
N GLN A 218 -2.52 3.68 8.02
CA GLN A 218 -3.30 3.52 6.79
C GLN A 218 -2.99 4.64 5.80
N PHE A 219 -2.97 5.89 6.26
CA PHE A 219 -2.58 7.04 5.46
C PHE A 219 -1.20 6.88 4.83
N GLN A 220 -0.19 6.43 5.59
CA GLN A 220 1.17 6.20 5.06
C GLN A 220 1.18 5.13 3.96
N SER A 221 0.50 4.01 4.20
CA SER A 221 0.45 2.90 3.24
C SER A 221 -0.23 3.32 1.94
N TRP A 222 -1.36 4.01 2.04
CA TRP A 222 -2.09 4.56 0.90
C TRP A 222 -1.30 5.64 0.16
N SER A 223 -0.61 6.53 0.88
CA SER A 223 0.24 7.54 0.25
C SER A 223 1.37 6.91 -0.56
N ALA A 224 2.00 5.85 -0.04
CA ALA A 224 3.02 5.12 -0.78
C ALA A 224 2.45 4.45 -2.05
N ILE A 225 1.30 3.77 -1.95
CA ILE A 225 0.65 3.12 -3.10
C ILE A 225 0.23 4.15 -4.14
N LEU A 226 -0.46 5.22 -3.72
CA LEU A 226 -0.90 6.28 -4.62
C LEU A 226 0.27 7.02 -5.25
N GLY A 227 1.37 7.24 -4.51
CA GLY A 227 2.58 7.81 -5.06
C GLY A 227 3.15 6.97 -6.22
N GLU A 228 3.22 5.64 -6.06
CA GLU A 228 3.71 4.74 -7.12
C GLU A 228 2.73 4.72 -8.31
N VAL A 229 1.42 4.65 -8.06
CA VAL A 229 0.40 4.67 -9.12
C VAL A 229 0.42 5.98 -9.90
N LEU A 230 0.61 7.11 -9.24
CA LEU A 230 0.66 8.41 -9.93
C LEU A 230 1.98 8.63 -10.68
N ALA A 231 3.10 8.10 -10.16
CA ALA A 231 4.39 8.16 -10.84
C ALA A 231 4.42 7.25 -12.07
N ARG A 232 3.81 6.06 -11.98
CA ARG A 232 3.79 5.02 -13.02
C ARG A 232 2.39 4.41 -13.18
N PRO A 233 1.43 5.14 -13.76
CA PRO A 233 0.03 4.71 -13.83
C PRO A 233 -0.20 3.48 -14.71
N PHE A 234 0.72 3.22 -15.64
CA PHE A 234 0.71 2.05 -16.52
C PHE A 234 1.74 0.99 -16.10
N GLY A 235 2.32 1.12 -14.90
CA GLY A 235 3.41 0.26 -14.44
C GLY A 235 4.76 0.60 -15.07
N GLY A 236 5.72 -0.32 -14.93
CA GLY A 236 6.98 -0.23 -15.64
C GLY A 236 6.76 -0.56 -17.10
N ALA A 237 7.24 0.29 -18.00
CA ALA A 237 7.43 -0.12 -19.39
C ALA A 237 8.60 -1.11 -19.38
N ASP A 238 8.33 -2.37 -19.05
CA ASP A 238 9.17 -3.42 -19.58
C ASP A 238 9.12 -3.20 -21.09
N ALA A 239 10.29 -2.95 -21.68
CA ALA A 239 10.45 -2.94 -23.12
C ALA A 239 10.21 -4.38 -23.57
N THR A 240 8.95 -4.82 -23.55
CA THR A 240 8.56 -6.16 -23.88
C THR A 240 8.81 -6.32 -25.37
N ASP A 241 9.92 -6.99 -25.63
CA ASP A 241 10.42 -7.57 -26.87
C ASP A 241 10.25 -6.73 -28.14
N GLU A 242 11.39 -6.41 -28.77
CA GLU A 242 11.46 -6.29 -30.23
C GLU A 242 10.51 -7.32 -30.82
N ALA A 243 9.38 -6.85 -31.39
CA ALA A 243 8.32 -7.68 -31.93
C ALA A 243 8.98 -8.83 -32.66
N ALA A 244 8.98 -10.02 -32.03
CA ALA A 244 9.80 -11.12 -32.47
C ALA A 244 9.58 -11.25 -33.97
N ASP A 245 10.65 -11.02 -34.74
CA ASP A 245 10.60 -11.07 -36.20
C ASP A 245 10.34 -12.53 -36.53
N HIS A 246 9.06 -12.89 -36.52
CA HIS A 246 8.57 -14.22 -36.74
C HIS A 246 8.91 -14.52 -38.20
N SER A 247 10.05 -15.17 -38.38
CA SER A 247 10.63 -15.52 -39.67
C SER A 247 9.55 -16.06 -40.61
N LEU A 248 9.48 -15.47 -41.80
CA LEU A 248 8.58 -15.88 -42.88
C LEU A 248 9.07 -17.14 -43.60
N GLU A 249 10.15 -17.75 -43.12
CA GLU A 249 10.70 -18.99 -43.67
C GLU A 249 9.68 -20.13 -43.57
N GLY A 250 9.39 -20.74 -44.72
CA GLY A 250 8.47 -21.88 -44.82
C GLY A 250 7.02 -21.54 -45.19
N LEU A 251 6.65 -20.26 -45.30
CA LEU A 251 5.32 -19.89 -45.79
C LEU A 251 5.21 -20.08 -47.33
N PRO A 252 4.05 -20.50 -47.85
CA PRO A 252 3.81 -20.57 -49.30
C PRO A 252 4.01 -19.20 -49.96
N ARG A 253 4.45 -19.18 -51.22
CA ARG A 253 4.59 -17.95 -52.03
C ARG A 253 3.30 -17.14 -52.19
N SER A 254 2.15 -17.73 -51.83
CA SER A 254 0.84 -17.08 -51.81
C SER A 254 0.54 -16.29 -50.54
N VAL A 255 1.44 -16.33 -49.55
CA VAL A 255 1.29 -15.62 -48.29
C VAL A 255 2.26 -14.45 -48.27
N ARG A 256 1.74 -13.27 -47.94
CA ARG A 256 2.52 -12.06 -47.72
C ARG A 256 2.15 -11.51 -46.35
N ARG A 257 3.15 -11.14 -45.55
CA ARG A 257 2.96 -10.54 -44.23
C ARG A 257 3.77 -9.27 -44.17
N GLY A 258 3.14 -8.21 -43.67
CA GLY A 258 3.83 -6.96 -43.38
C GLY A 258 3.50 -6.52 -41.97
N ALA A 259 4.46 -5.87 -41.32
CA ALA A 259 4.25 -5.22 -40.04
C ALA A 259 3.94 -3.74 -40.27
N ALA A 260 2.95 -3.19 -39.57
CA ALA A 260 2.69 -1.75 -39.61
C ALA A 260 3.95 -1.01 -39.12
N ALA A 261 4.48 -0.14 -39.96
CA ALA A 261 5.66 0.67 -39.66
C ALA A 261 5.22 2.12 -39.49
N GLY A 262 4.60 2.44 -38.35
CA GLY A 262 4.07 3.78 -38.11
C GLY A 262 5.13 4.86 -38.30
N SER A 263 4.81 5.92 -39.05
CA SER A 263 5.70 7.06 -39.21
C SER A 263 5.88 7.79 -37.87
N PRO A 264 7.08 8.32 -37.52
CA PRO A 264 7.29 9.01 -36.25
C PRO A 264 6.33 10.19 -36.03
N SER A 265 6.00 10.93 -37.10
CA SER A 265 5.02 12.01 -37.09
C SER A 265 3.59 11.51 -36.90
N GLY A 266 3.21 10.42 -37.56
CA GLY A 266 1.90 9.78 -37.40
C GLY A 266 1.70 9.22 -36.00
N LEU A 267 2.71 8.53 -35.44
CA LEU A 267 2.73 8.05 -34.06
C LEU A 267 2.59 9.22 -33.07
N GLY A 268 3.32 10.32 -33.30
CA GLY A 268 3.19 11.54 -32.50
C GLY A 268 1.78 12.10 -32.52
N TYR A 269 1.20 12.29 -33.70
CA TYR A 269 -0.17 12.80 -33.86
C TYR A 269 -1.21 11.91 -33.17
N VAL A 270 -1.18 10.60 -33.45
CA VAL A 270 -2.13 9.64 -32.88
C VAL A 270 -1.96 9.53 -31.37
N SER A 271 -0.73 9.60 -30.85
CA SER A 271 -0.51 9.59 -29.39
C SER A 271 -1.11 10.82 -28.70
N VAL A 272 -1.02 12.01 -29.30
CA VAL A 272 -1.61 13.24 -28.77
C VAL A 272 -3.13 13.18 -28.82
N ASP A 273 -3.68 12.67 -29.92
CA ASP A 273 -5.12 12.52 -30.10
C ASP A 273 -5.73 11.47 -29.15
N LEU A 274 -5.09 10.29 -29.01
CA LEU A 274 -5.49 9.28 -28.03
C LEU A 274 -5.36 9.80 -26.60
N ARG A 275 -4.27 10.51 -26.27
CA ARG A 275 -4.13 11.14 -24.95
C ARG A 275 -5.27 12.11 -24.67
N ARG A 276 -5.64 12.93 -25.65
CA ARG A 276 -6.75 13.87 -25.51
C ARG A 276 -8.09 13.16 -25.36
N ARG A 277 -8.32 12.00 -25.99
CA ARG A 277 -9.60 11.29 -25.88
C ARG A 277 -9.72 10.45 -24.60
N HIS A 278 -8.67 9.74 -24.23
CA HIS A 278 -8.70 8.77 -23.12
C HIS A 278 -8.21 9.34 -21.78
N LEU A 279 -7.25 10.27 -21.76
CA LEU A 279 -6.72 10.84 -20.50
C LEU A 279 -7.50 12.09 -20.08
N GLN A 280 -8.83 11.97 -20.06
CA GLN A 280 -9.75 13.01 -19.60
C GLN A 280 -9.93 13.00 -18.08
N GLN A 281 -10.64 13.99 -17.53
CA GLN A 281 -10.92 14.00 -16.09
C GLN A 281 -11.57 12.67 -15.64
N GLY A 282 -10.98 12.01 -14.65
CA GLY A 282 -11.44 10.72 -14.14
C GLY A 282 -10.84 9.48 -14.82
N TRP A 283 -9.93 9.65 -15.78
CA TRP A 283 -9.30 8.51 -16.49
C TRP A 283 -8.61 7.50 -15.57
N LEU A 284 -8.10 7.94 -14.41
CA LEU A 284 -7.35 7.09 -13.48
C LEU A 284 -8.25 6.16 -12.64
N THR A 285 -9.57 6.37 -12.63
CA THR A 285 -10.49 5.57 -11.80
C THR A 285 -10.41 4.07 -12.13
N ARG A 286 -10.55 3.71 -13.41
CA ARG A 286 -10.53 2.30 -13.86
C ARG A 286 -9.15 1.65 -13.71
N PRO A 287 -8.03 2.32 -14.10
CA PRO A 287 -6.70 1.84 -13.78
C PRO A 287 -6.50 1.59 -12.29
N LEU A 288 -6.92 2.52 -11.42
CA LEU A 288 -6.76 2.39 -9.97
C LEU A 288 -7.57 1.21 -9.40
N GLU A 289 -8.80 1.01 -9.87
CA GLU A 289 -9.61 -0.18 -9.54
C GLU A 289 -8.86 -1.47 -9.93
N ALA A 290 -8.28 -1.50 -11.14
CA ALA A 290 -7.49 -2.64 -11.60
C ALA A 290 -6.23 -2.88 -10.73
N VAL A 291 -5.58 -1.82 -10.24
CA VAL A 291 -4.46 -1.93 -9.27
C VAL A 291 -4.92 -2.58 -7.97
N GLN A 292 -6.10 -2.20 -7.47
CA GLN A 292 -6.66 -2.75 -6.23
C GLN A 292 -6.98 -4.24 -6.39
N GLU A 293 -7.69 -4.61 -7.45
CA GLU A 293 -8.03 -6.00 -7.76
C GLU A 293 -6.78 -6.86 -7.97
N ASP A 294 -5.79 -6.34 -8.69
CA ASP A 294 -4.52 -7.03 -8.92
C ASP A 294 -3.69 -7.19 -7.64
N GLY A 295 -3.70 -6.17 -6.79
CA GLY A 295 -3.09 -6.21 -5.46
C GLY A 295 -3.60 -7.37 -4.62
N VAL A 296 -4.93 -7.54 -4.56
CA VAL A 296 -5.59 -8.64 -3.85
C VAL A 296 -5.21 -10.01 -4.44
N ARG A 297 -5.02 -10.11 -5.77
CA ARG A 297 -4.52 -11.35 -6.39
C ARG A 297 -3.07 -11.64 -6.02
N ARG A 298 -2.20 -10.64 -6.11
CA ARG A 298 -0.74 -10.77 -5.88
C ARG A 298 -0.35 -11.11 -4.46
N LEU A 299 -1.21 -10.80 -3.49
CA LEU A 299 -1.02 -11.13 -2.08
C LEU A 299 -1.45 -12.56 -1.72
N GLY A 300 -2.12 -13.26 -2.62
CA GLY A 300 -2.43 -14.68 -2.45
C GLY A 300 -3.36 -14.96 -1.26
N PRO A 301 -3.08 -16.00 -0.43
CA PRO A 301 -3.96 -16.41 0.67
C PRO A 301 -4.18 -15.33 1.76
N GLU A 302 -3.20 -14.46 1.99
CA GLU A 302 -3.28 -13.39 3.00
C GLU A 302 -4.41 -12.38 2.70
N ALA A 303 -4.85 -12.32 1.43
CA ALA A 303 -5.90 -11.42 0.96
C ALA A 303 -7.26 -12.11 0.79
N GLN A 304 -7.46 -13.34 1.28
CA GLN A 304 -8.72 -14.07 1.09
C GLN A 304 -9.93 -13.28 1.63
N HIS A 305 -9.81 -12.69 2.82
CA HIS A 305 -10.87 -11.88 3.40
C HIS A 305 -11.23 -10.65 2.54
N LEU A 306 -10.26 -10.07 1.83
CA LEU A 306 -10.49 -8.92 0.94
C LEU A 306 -11.12 -9.30 -0.39
N ARG A 307 -11.02 -10.57 -0.82
CA ARG A 307 -11.78 -11.06 -1.98
C ARG A 307 -13.27 -11.13 -1.66
N GLU A 308 -13.60 -11.50 -0.43
CA GLU A 308 -14.99 -11.59 0.04
C GLU A 308 -15.57 -10.21 0.38
N VAL A 309 -14.76 -9.32 0.97
CA VAL A 309 -15.16 -7.98 1.38
C VAL A 309 -14.10 -6.94 0.94
N PRO A 310 -14.18 -6.45 -0.31
CA PRO A 310 -13.20 -5.48 -0.83
C PRO A 310 -13.14 -4.18 -0.02
N ASP A 311 -14.30 -3.71 0.45
CA ASP A 311 -14.42 -2.46 1.21
C ASP A 311 -13.71 -2.51 2.58
N ALA A 312 -13.39 -3.71 3.08
CA ALA A 312 -12.66 -3.86 4.34
C ALA A 312 -11.27 -3.20 4.30
N MET A 313 -10.71 -2.97 3.10
CA MET A 313 -9.45 -2.26 2.89
C MET A 313 -9.48 -0.79 3.36
N TYR A 314 -10.66 -0.17 3.38
CA TYR A 314 -10.86 1.22 3.84
C TYR A 314 -11.19 1.31 5.33
N THR A 315 -11.32 0.18 6.02
CA THR A 315 -11.67 0.11 7.45
C THR A 315 -10.44 -0.25 8.29
N ALA A 316 -10.60 -0.34 9.61
CA ALA A 316 -9.53 -0.76 10.51
C ALA A 316 -8.91 -2.12 10.13
N SER A 317 -9.69 -3.04 9.54
CA SER A 317 -9.23 -4.36 9.08
C SER A 317 -8.17 -4.26 7.97
N GLY A 318 -8.20 -3.20 7.17
CA GLY A 318 -7.22 -2.96 6.10
C GLY A 318 -5.78 -2.83 6.60
N LEU A 319 -5.55 -2.53 7.88
CA LEU A 319 -4.20 -2.44 8.46
C LEU A 319 -3.39 -3.73 8.39
N ALA A 320 -4.04 -4.89 8.39
CA ALA A 320 -3.33 -6.17 8.30
C ALA A 320 -2.72 -6.37 6.89
N PHE A 321 -3.37 -5.79 5.88
CA PHE A 321 -3.07 -6.02 4.47
C PHE A 321 -2.24 -4.91 3.84
N LEU A 322 -2.59 -3.64 4.12
CA LEU A 322 -2.00 -2.48 3.46
C LEU A 322 -0.47 -2.46 3.50
N PRO A 323 0.23 -2.80 4.61
CA PRO A 323 1.69 -2.82 4.64
C PRO A 323 2.30 -3.88 3.70
N ALA A 324 1.67 -5.06 3.61
CA ALA A 324 2.12 -6.12 2.70
C ALA A 324 1.90 -5.71 1.25
N TRP A 325 0.75 -5.10 0.95
CA TRP A 325 0.45 -4.58 -0.38
C TRP A 325 1.38 -3.44 -0.79
N THR A 326 1.59 -2.45 0.08
CA THR A 326 2.55 -1.37 -0.15
C THR A 326 3.93 -1.92 -0.49
N ARG A 327 4.41 -2.93 0.24
CA ARG A 327 5.70 -3.58 -0.07
C ARG A 327 5.71 -4.20 -1.47
N VAL A 328 4.67 -4.96 -1.83
CA VAL A 328 4.56 -5.57 -3.17
C VAL A 328 4.55 -4.50 -4.28
N VAL A 329 3.83 -3.40 -4.08
CA VAL A 329 3.75 -2.30 -5.04
C VAL A 329 5.09 -1.56 -5.16
N LEU A 330 5.79 -1.30 -4.04
CA LEU A 330 7.08 -0.62 -4.07
C LEU A 330 8.21 -1.49 -4.63
N GLU A 331 8.17 -2.81 -4.41
CA GLU A 331 9.21 -3.74 -4.87
C GLU A 331 9.04 -4.14 -6.34
N ARG A 332 7.80 -4.41 -6.77
CA ARG A 332 7.49 -4.99 -8.09
C ARG A 332 6.73 -4.04 -9.00
N GLY A 333 6.46 -2.82 -8.54
CA GLY A 333 5.63 -1.85 -9.25
C GLY A 333 4.14 -2.22 -9.24
N VAL A 334 3.38 -1.38 -9.94
CA VAL A 334 1.92 -1.43 -10.04
C VAL A 334 1.42 -2.67 -10.83
N GLY A 335 2.27 -3.27 -11.68
CA GLY A 335 1.91 -4.38 -12.56
C GLY A 335 1.31 -3.92 -13.90
N GLU A 336 0.97 -4.87 -14.77
CA GLU A 336 0.47 -4.61 -16.13
C GLU A 336 -1.05 -4.43 -16.21
N ALA A 337 -1.81 -4.92 -15.22
CA ALA A 337 -3.27 -4.88 -15.23
C ALA A 337 -3.88 -3.49 -15.50
N PRO A 338 -3.37 -2.38 -14.94
CA PRO A 338 -3.91 -1.04 -15.22
C PRO A 338 -3.64 -0.58 -16.65
N ALA A 339 -2.46 -0.94 -17.20
CA ALA A 339 -2.12 -0.65 -18.58
C ALA A 339 -3.02 -1.43 -19.54
N GLU A 340 -3.28 -2.71 -19.24
CA GLU A 340 -4.11 -3.57 -20.06
C GLU A 340 -5.55 -3.06 -20.16
N VAL A 341 -6.13 -2.53 -19.07
CA VAL A 341 -7.48 -1.94 -19.10
C VAL A 341 -7.55 -0.76 -20.09
N VAL A 342 -6.62 0.20 -19.98
CA VAL A 342 -6.59 1.36 -20.89
C VAL A 342 -6.23 0.93 -22.31
N TRP A 343 -5.34 -0.05 -22.46
CA TRP A 343 -4.94 -0.57 -23.75
C TRP A 343 -6.09 -1.27 -24.48
N GLN A 344 -6.90 -2.04 -23.77
CA GLN A 344 -8.10 -2.67 -24.34
C GLN A 344 -9.12 -1.62 -24.79
N GLU A 345 -9.36 -0.57 -24.01
CA GLU A 345 -10.24 0.54 -24.40
C GLU A 345 -9.75 1.24 -25.69
N VAL A 346 -8.45 1.54 -25.75
CA VAL A 346 -7.82 2.14 -26.94
C VAL A 346 -7.92 1.19 -28.15
N ARG A 347 -7.68 -0.11 -27.94
CA ARG A 347 -7.74 -1.12 -29.00
C ARG A 347 -9.15 -1.30 -29.55
N ASP A 348 -10.15 -1.34 -28.69
CA ASP A 348 -11.55 -1.46 -29.09
C ASP A 348 -11.98 -0.21 -29.88
N GLU A 349 -11.59 0.99 -29.45
CA GLU A 349 -11.88 2.21 -30.21
C GLU A 349 -11.19 2.25 -31.58
N LEU A 350 -9.92 1.87 -31.66
CA LEU A 350 -9.20 1.81 -32.94
C LEU A 350 -9.77 0.72 -33.86
N ARG A 351 -10.34 -0.37 -33.32
CA ARG A 351 -11.03 -1.39 -34.09
C ARG A 351 -12.34 -0.84 -34.65
N ASP A 352 -13.14 -0.21 -33.81
CA ASP A 352 -14.51 0.19 -34.12
C ASP A 352 -14.57 1.49 -34.94
N ASN A 353 -13.53 2.34 -34.85
CA ASN A 353 -13.37 3.57 -35.63
C ASN A 353 -12.13 3.52 -36.53
N PRO A 354 -12.21 2.85 -37.70
CA PRO A 354 -11.06 2.64 -38.57
C PRO A 354 -10.57 3.90 -39.31
N THR A 355 -11.32 5.01 -39.26
CA THR A 355 -10.98 6.25 -39.98
C THR A 355 -10.12 7.17 -39.11
N GLY A 356 -9.09 7.77 -39.70
CA GLY A 356 -8.21 8.73 -39.04
C GLY A 356 -7.06 8.05 -38.28
N ALA A 357 -7.26 7.71 -37.00
CA ALA A 357 -6.16 7.25 -36.14
C ALA A 357 -5.55 5.91 -36.60
N ARG A 358 -6.39 4.92 -36.89
CA ARG A 358 -5.93 3.61 -37.38
C ARG A 358 -5.29 3.71 -38.76
N SER A 359 -5.87 4.48 -39.68
CA SER A 359 -5.29 4.67 -41.01
C SER A 359 -3.92 5.34 -40.95
N THR A 360 -3.71 6.30 -40.04
CA THR A 360 -2.40 6.94 -39.82
C THR A 360 -1.39 5.99 -39.20
N LEU A 361 -1.81 5.09 -38.31
CA LEU A 361 -0.91 4.10 -37.69
C LEU A 361 -0.44 3.01 -38.67
N VAL A 362 -1.30 2.63 -39.63
CA VAL A 362 -1.05 1.52 -40.57
C VAL A 362 -0.74 2.04 -41.98
N GLU A 363 -0.52 3.34 -42.16
CA GLU A 363 -0.28 3.97 -43.47
C GLU A 363 0.88 3.31 -44.23
N THR A 364 1.91 2.92 -43.49
CA THR A 364 3.14 2.30 -44.01
C THR A 364 3.30 0.91 -43.41
N VAL A 365 3.75 -0.02 -44.25
CA VAL A 365 3.93 -1.43 -43.93
C VAL A 365 5.35 -1.80 -44.29
N ARG A 366 6.04 -2.47 -43.36
CA ARG A 366 7.36 -3.06 -43.56
C ARG A 366 7.21 -4.53 -43.93
N ASP A 367 7.74 -4.88 -45.09
CA ASP A 367 7.77 -6.24 -45.65
C ASP A 367 9.22 -6.56 -46.04
N HIS A 368 9.81 -7.61 -45.46
CA HIS A 368 11.21 -8.01 -45.69
C HIS A 368 12.23 -6.85 -45.64
N GLY A 369 12.08 -5.94 -44.66
CA GLY A 369 12.96 -4.79 -44.48
C GLY A 369 12.75 -3.63 -45.47
N ARG A 370 11.76 -3.73 -46.38
CA ARG A 370 11.32 -2.64 -47.26
C ARG A 370 10.05 -2.03 -46.72
N GLU A 371 9.96 -0.71 -46.76
CA GLU A 371 8.77 0.04 -46.37
C GLU A 371 8.00 0.47 -47.62
N GLU A 372 6.70 0.22 -47.62
CA GLU A 372 5.79 0.66 -48.67
C GLU A 372 4.45 1.09 -48.07
N SER A 373 3.62 1.82 -48.83
CA SER A 373 2.29 2.21 -48.36
C SER A 373 1.37 0.98 -48.24
N LEU A 374 0.41 1.04 -47.32
CA LEU A 374 -0.58 -0.03 -47.15
C LEU A 374 -1.33 -0.38 -48.44
N ASP A 375 -1.68 0.65 -49.22
CA ASP A 375 -2.35 0.46 -50.52
C ASP A 375 -1.44 -0.22 -51.54
N ALA A 376 -0.13 0.05 -51.53
CA ALA A 376 0.83 -0.66 -52.37
C ALA A 376 1.03 -2.11 -51.90
N PHE A 377 1.05 -2.33 -50.58
CA PHE A 377 1.18 -3.66 -49.98
C PHE A 377 -0.02 -4.57 -50.27
N LEU A 378 -1.23 -4.05 -50.08
CA LEU A 378 -2.47 -4.73 -50.41
C LEU A 378 -2.70 -4.80 -51.93
N GLY A 379 -2.20 -3.80 -52.67
CA GLY A 379 -2.33 -3.71 -54.12
C GLY A 379 -3.79 -3.84 -54.57
N ALA A 380 -4.05 -4.84 -55.42
CA ALA A 380 -5.40 -5.11 -55.90
C ALA A 380 -6.36 -5.53 -54.77
N LEU A 381 -5.90 -5.94 -53.59
CA LEU A 381 -6.72 -6.41 -52.47
C LEU A 381 -7.32 -5.28 -51.61
N ALA A 382 -6.95 -4.02 -51.84
CA ALA A 382 -7.37 -2.89 -51.02
C ALA A 382 -8.88 -2.55 -51.16
N GLY A 383 -9.46 -2.67 -52.35
CA GLY A 383 -10.83 -2.23 -52.66
C GLY A 383 -11.97 -3.22 -52.29
N PRO A 384 -13.22 -2.74 -52.10
CA PRO A 384 -14.39 -3.59 -51.84
C PRO A 384 -14.85 -4.42 -53.06
N GLN A 385 -14.37 -4.10 -54.27
CA GLN A 385 -14.69 -4.79 -55.53
C GLN A 385 -13.43 -5.35 -56.22
N SER A 386 -12.52 -5.94 -55.44
CA SER A 386 -11.25 -6.46 -55.94
C SER A 386 -11.40 -7.80 -56.66
N ALA A 387 -12.24 -7.84 -57.69
CA ALA A 387 -12.46 -8.98 -58.57
C ALA A 387 -11.44 -9.01 -59.72
N ARG A 388 -10.14 -9.12 -59.40
CA ARG A 388 -9.13 -9.51 -60.39
C ARG A 388 -8.81 -11.01 -60.21
N PRO A 389 -8.49 -11.73 -61.31
CA PRO A 389 -8.11 -13.14 -61.24
C PRO A 389 -6.89 -13.34 -60.34
N PHE A 390 -6.81 -14.49 -59.68
CA PHE A 390 -5.69 -14.90 -58.84
C PHE A 390 -4.37 -14.80 -59.62
N PRO A 391 -3.34 -14.13 -59.09
CA PRO A 391 -2.07 -13.96 -59.80
C PRO A 391 -1.36 -15.32 -59.96
N HIS A 392 -1.47 -15.93 -61.14
CA HIS A 392 -0.82 -17.20 -61.49
C HIS A 392 0.70 -17.20 -61.37
N ALA A 393 1.31 -16.01 -61.23
CA ALA A 393 2.73 -15.83 -60.90
C ALA A 393 3.14 -16.56 -59.60
N VAL A 394 2.20 -16.71 -58.67
CA VAL A 394 2.36 -17.39 -57.37
C VAL A 394 2.42 -18.91 -57.52
N LEU A 395 1.84 -19.45 -58.60
CA LEU A 395 1.83 -20.88 -58.90
C LEU A 395 3.16 -21.32 -59.53
N VAL A 396 3.63 -22.50 -59.13
CA VAL A 396 4.79 -23.16 -59.75
C VAL A 396 4.55 -23.44 -61.24
N PRO A 397 5.59 -23.47 -62.10
CA PRO A 397 5.43 -23.64 -63.54
C PRO A 397 4.55 -24.83 -63.94
N GLY A 398 4.67 -25.96 -63.24
CA GLY A 398 3.79 -27.12 -63.45
C GLY A 398 2.31 -26.81 -63.23
N ALA A 399 1.95 -26.07 -62.17
CA ALA A 399 0.56 -25.72 -61.88
C ALA A 399 -0.07 -24.76 -62.92
N ARG A 400 0.70 -24.28 -63.91
CA ARG A 400 0.21 -23.42 -65.01
C ARG A 400 -0.11 -24.18 -66.30
N VAL A 401 0.16 -25.48 -66.37
CA VAL A 401 0.10 -26.27 -67.63
C VAL A 401 -1.27 -26.93 -67.86
N GLY A 402 -2.23 -26.80 -66.93
CA GLY A 402 -3.62 -27.23 -67.14
C GLY A 402 -4.47 -26.17 -67.83
N VAL A 403 -5.63 -26.57 -68.39
CA VAL A 403 -6.66 -25.68 -68.95
C VAL A 403 -6.80 -24.43 -68.08
N ALA A 404 -6.66 -23.25 -68.69
CA ALA A 404 -6.75 -21.99 -67.98
C ALA A 404 -8.06 -22.00 -67.17
N PRO A 405 -8.01 -21.85 -65.83
CA PRO A 405 -9.21 -21.88 -65.03
C PRO A 405 -10.15 -20.82 -65.59
N VAL A 406 -11.40 -21.20 -65.91
CA VAL A 406 -12.46 -20.21 -66.10
C VAL A 406 -12.63 -19.55 -64.73
N PRO A 407 -12.24 -18.27 -64.57
CA PRO A 407 -12.22 -17.67 -63.24
C PRO A 407 -13.66 -17.61 -62.74
N GLN A 408 -13.99 -18.47 -61.77
CA GLN A 408 -15.17 -18.23 -60.95
C GLN A 408 -14.91 -16.98 -60.11
N ALA A 409 -15.96 -16.22 -59.81
CA ALA A 409 -15.83 -14.97 -59.06
C ALA A 409 -15.01 -15.22 -57.77
N PRO A 410 -13.88 -14.50 -57.57
CA PRO A 410 -13.01 -14.74 -56.43
C PRO A 410 -13.76 -14.46 -55.13
N ILE A 411 -13.63 -15.36 -54.16
CA ILE A 411 -14.17 -15.21 -52.82
C ILE A 411 -13.11 -14.50 -51.98
N VAL A 412 -13.40 -13.25 -51.62
CA VAL A 412 -12.54 -12.45 -50.74
C VAL A 412 -13.10 -12.51 -49.32
N THR A 413 -12.32 -13.05 -48.39
CA THR A 413 -12.63 -13.05 -46.96
C THR A 413 -11.69 -12.10 -46.25
N ARG A 414 -12.25 -11.17 -45.48
CA ARG A 414 -11.48 -10.26 -44.63
C ARG A 414 -11.85 -10.53 -43.19
N ALA A 415 -10.85 -10.59 -42.33
CA ALA A 415 -11.10 -10.52 -40.90
C ALA A 415 -9.96 -9.78 -40.20
N SER A 416 -10.22 -9.39 -38.96
CA SER A 416 -9.30 -8.62 -38.14
C SER A 416 -9.36 -9.11 -36.70
N ILE A 417 -8.20 -9.23 -36.08
CA ILE A 417 -8.04 -9.43 -34.63
C ILE A 417 -7.26 -8.23 -34.10
N GLY A 418 -7.91 -7.43 -33.26
CA GLY A 418 -7.34 -6.16 -32.80
C GLY A 418 -7.02 -5.24 -33.98
N LEU A 419 -5.77 -4.76 -34.06
CA LEU A 419 -5.28 -3.93 -35.16
C LEU A 419 -4.78 -4.74 -36.36
N SER A 420 -4.56 -6.04 -36.18
CA SER A 420 -4.11 -6.93 -37.27
C SER A 420 -5.27 -7.22 -38.20
N SER A 421 -5.02 -7.16 -39.51
CA SER A 421 -5.96 -7.57 -40.55
C SER A 421 -5.37 -8.68 -41.40
N TRP A 422 -6.22 -9.61 -41.83
CA TRP A 422 -5.88 -10.56 -42.87
C TRP A 422 -6.91 -10.50 -43.99
N VAL A 423 -6.41 -10.67 -45.22
CA VAL A 423 -7.24 -10.72 -46.42
C VAL A 423 -6.88 -12.01 -47.13
N THR A 424 -7.86 -12.91 -47.24
CA THR A 424 -7.73 -14.17 -47.96
C THR A 424 -8.52 -14.07 -49.26
N VAL A 425 -7.87 -14.41 -50.36
CA VAL A 425 -8.55 -14.58 -51.65
C VAL A 425 -8.52 -16.04 -52.02
N SER A 426 -9.70 -16.61 -52.21
CA SER A 426 -9.89 -17.97 -52.68
C SER A 426 -10.54 -17.93 -54.05
N GLU A 427 -9.92 -18.58 -55.03
CA GLU A 427 -10.50 -18.78 -56.35
C GLU A 427 -10.69 -20.28 -56.58
N LEU A 428 -11.87 -20.66 -57.06
CA LEU A 428 -12.16 -22.04 -57.43
C LEU A 428 -11.71 -22.24 -58.88
N SER A 429 -10.73 -23.11 -59.09
CA SER A 429 -10.38 -23.61 -60.42
C SER A 429 -11.24 -24.82 -60.78
N GLU A 430 -11.42 -25.07 -62.07
CA GLU A 430 -11.91 -26.37 -62.53
C GLU A 430 -10.97 -27.47 -62.00
N GLY A 431 -11.54 -28.59 -61.56
CA GLY A 431 -10.78 -29.64 -60.87
C GLY A 431 -9.66 -30.19 -61.74
N PHE A 432 -8.52 -30.53 -61.12
CA PHE A 432 -7.46 -31.25 -61.81
C PHE A 432 -8.03 -32.55 -62.40
N ASN A 433 -7.78 -32.80 -63.67
CA ASN A 433 -8.15 -34.09 -64.25
C ASN A 433 -7.32 -35.19 -63.55
N SER A 434 -7.93 -36.32 -63.23
CA SER A 434 -7.27 -37.40 -62.46
C SER A 434 -5.98 -37.90 -63.13
N TRP A 435 -5.90 -37.77 -64.46
CA TRP A 435 -4.72 -38.05 -65.26
C TRP A 435 -3.53 -37.10 -65.00
N ASP A 436 -3.77 -35.82 -64.73
CA ASP A 436 -2.72 -34.82 -64.50
C ASP A 436 -2.04 -34.98 -63.12
N LEU A 437 -2.79 -35.47 -62.13
CA LEU A 437 -2.25 -35.79 -60.80
C LEU A 437 -1.37 -37.04 -60.83
N LEU A 438 -1.72 -38.02 -61.67
CA LEU A 438 -0.98 -39.27 -61.81
C LEU A 438 0.35 -39.10 -62.55
N GLN A 439 0.45 -38.21 -63.54
CA GLN A 439 1.73 -37.92 -64.22
C GLN A 439 2.78 -37.28 -63.29
N ARG A 440 2.36 -36.56 -62.23
CA ARG A 440 3.28 -35.93 -61.27
C ARG A 440 3.68 -36.82 -60.10
N GLY A 441 2.79 -37.71 -59.66
CA GLY A 441 3.19 -38.79 -58.75
C GLY A 441 4.28 -39.69 -59.35
N ALA A 442 4.25 -39.86 -60.67
CA ALA A 442 5.25 -40.65 -61.42
C ALA A 442 6.61 -39.95 -61.60
N THR A 443 6.68 -38.61 -61.50
CA THR A 443 7.95 -37.84 -61.65
C THR A 443 8.56 -37.41 -60.31
N ALA A 444 7.85 -37.54 -59.19
CA ALA A 444 8.41 -37.38 -57.85
C ALA A 444 9.12 -38.63 -57.32
N THR A 445 9.12 -39.73 -58.08
CA THR A 445 9.97 -40.90 -57.82
C THR A 445 11.10 -40.90 -58.85
N THR A 446 12.35 -40.99 -58.40
CA THR A 446 13.63 -40.92 -59.16
C THR A 446 14.17 -39.48 -59.24
N VAL A 447 15.05 -39.00 -58.37
CA VAL A 447 16.40 -39.51 -58.08
C VAL A 447 16.68 -39.42 -56.58
N ALA A 448 16.53 -40.55 -55.88
CA ALA A 448 17.42 -40.84 -54.74
C ALA A 448 18.61 -41.56 -55.36
N GLU A 449 19.72 -40.84 -55.52
CA GLU A 449 20.98 -41.42 -55.95
C GLU A 449 21.41 -42.44 -54.88
N PRO A 450 21.69 -43.70 -55.24
CA PRO A 450 22.04 -44.72 -54.28
C PRO A 450 23.42 -44.40 -53.71
N ARG A 451 23.47 -44.08 -52.41
CA ARG A 451 24.73 -44.11 -51.65
C ARG A 451 25.28 -45.53 -51.73
N THR A 452 26.27 -45.73 -52.59
CA THR A 452 27.14 -46.91 -52.55
C THR A 452 27.82 -46.98 -51.19
N ALA A 453 27.48 -48.01 -50.43
CA ALA A 453 28.22 -48.40 -49.24
C ALA A 453 29.62 -48.88 -49.66
N PRO A 454 30.70 -48.45 -48.99
CA PRO A 454 31.98 -49.14 -49.08
C PRO A 454 31.95 -50.40 -48.19
N GLU A 455 32.31 -51.54 -48.78
CA GLU A 455 32.54 -52.81 -48.07
C GLU A 455 33.78 -52.77 -47.15
N PRO A 456 33.88 -53.68 -46.15
CA PRO A 456 34.78 -53.58 -45.01
C PRO A 456 36.10 -54.35 -45.21
N GLY A 457 37.20 -53.85 -44.63
CA GLY A 457 38.47 -54.58 -44.59
C GLY A 457 39.64 -53.89 -43.90
N ALA A 458 39.80 -54.25 -42.62
CA ALA A 458 41.06 -54.42 -41.87
C ALA A 458 41.93 -53.22 -41.42
N ASP A 459 42.17 -53.25 -40.11
CA ASP A 459 43.32 -52.77 -39.33
C ASP A 459 43.53 -51.26 -39.17
N ALA A 460 43.80 -50.69 -38.00
CA ALA A 460 43.81 -51.12 -36.61
C ALA A 460 44.08 -49.84 -35.78
N SER A 461 43.79 -49.90 -34.47
CA SER A 461 44.48 -49.12 -33.42
C SER A 461 44.12 -47.62 -33.26
N THR A 462 43.86 -47.01 -32.09
CA THR A 462 43.76 -47.39 -30.66
C THR A 462 43.24 -46.13 -29.92
N THR A 463 42.47 -46.31 -28.83
CA THR A 463 42.30 -45.42 -27.63
C THR A 463 41.71 -44.01 -27.80
N ASP A 464 40.87 -43.45 -26.93
CA ASP A 464 40.57 -43.70 -25.51
C ASP A 464 39.22 -43.02 -25.13
N THR A 465 38.30 -43.77 -24.48
CA THR A 465 37.61 -43.52 -23.17
C THR A 465 37.06 -42.12 -22.77
N PRO A 466 36.00 -41.96 -21.93
CA PRO A 466 34.90 -42.85 -21.47
C PRO A 466 33.45 -42.30 -21.55
N SER A 467 32.52 -43.26 -21.36
CA SER A 467 31.23 -43.26 -20.62
C SER A 467 30.92 -42.03 -19.73
N GLY A 468 29.68 -41.57 -19.53
CA GLY A 468 28.37 -42.24 -19.57
C GLY A 468 27.63 -41.98 -18.24
N ARG A 469 26.34 -41.63 -18.27
CA ARG A 469 25.37 -42.04 -17.24
C ARG A 469 23.94 -41.68 -17.62
N ALA A 470 23.10 -42.71 -17.51
CA ALA A 470 21.64 -42.68 -17.56
C ALA A 470 21.04 -42.13 -16.25
N ALA A 471 19.82 -41.58 -16.36
CA ALA A 471 18.80 -41.62 -15.31
C ALA A 471 17.43 -41.39 -16.00
N THR A 472 16.66 -42.44 -16.27
CA THR A 472 15.53 -42.93 -15.46
C THR A 472 14.46 -41.88 -15.14
N GLN A 473 13.38 -42.01 -15.91
CA GLN A 473 12.02 -41.54 -15.67
C GLN A 473 11.43 -42.19 -14.41
N PRO A 474 10.60 -41.48 -13.62
CA PRO A 474 9.61 -42.12 -12.77
C PRO A 474 8.19 -41.76 -13.20
N GLU A 475 7.47 -42.81 -13.53
CA GLU A 475 6.02 -43.01 -13.49
C GLU A 475 5.61 -43.26 -12.03
N VAL A 476 4.66 -42.51 -11.46
CA VAL A 476 3.74 -42.86 -10.34
C VAL A 476 2.68 -41.74 -10.33
N ASP A 477 1.44 -41.98 -10.78
CA ASP A 477 0.29 -42.67 -10.15
C ASP A 477 -0.59 -41.72 -9.33
N ILE A 478 -1.86 -41.73 -9.72
CA ILE A 478 -2.96 -40.89 -9.25
C ILE A 478 -3.75 -41.79 -8.32
N ASP A 479 -3.79 -41.47 -7.02
CA ASP A 479 -5.00 -41.60 -6.22
C ASP A 479 -4.79 -41.04 -4.80
N ASP A 480 -5.92 -40.62 -4.24
CA ASP A 480 -6.21 -40.45 -2.82
C ASP A 480 -5.85 -39.11 -2.15
N TRP A 481 -6.83 -38.20 -2.08
CA TRP A 481 -7.03 -37.33 -0.91
C TRP A 481 -8.53 -37.12 -0.65
N THR A 482 -9.01 -37.79 0.38
CA THR A 482 -10.19 -37.39 1.16
C THR A 482 -9.76 -36.65 2.42
N TYR A 483 -10.62 -35.71 2.83
CA TYR A 483 -10.64 -34.81 4.01
C TYR A 483 -9.92 -33.46 3.92
#